data_AF-A0A2U1R3Z0-F1
#
_entry.id   AF-A0A2U1R3Z0-F1
#
_cell.length_a   1.000
_cell.length_b   1.000
_cell.length_c   1.000
_cell.angle_alpha   90.00
_cell.angle_beta   90.00
_cell.angle_gamma   90.00
#
_symmetry.space_group_name_H-M   'P 1'
#
loop_
_entity.id
_entity.type
_entity.pdbx_description
1 polymer ?
#
loop_
_entity_poly.entity_id
_entity_poly.type
_entity_poly.pdbx_seq_one_letter_code
_entity_poly.pdbx_strand_id
1 'polypeptide(L)'
;MFKKLFGSLTGDNKQENQNYEQPQTSNDSYEDDYENEYQEAEYDPETLHGTHYEVEDFDNEVARRAEAWIQDESDNGENLDEKDIQNIYFNYRRDVYKEWNNCDSDQMIRFEHANSLKYTGIQTSGFVKVDENNPFLEPVHGVDLRTYTALCLKISAGVDYLEVCKAMGFEPVIWEELNTIWPQRMGEDTSFTVTTLFGQYYAENVTVPQLENLKAEISAEGQANLDRIKTDRYFYEELAGARQAAYEYGIDGAQWILENYGINLADFQSVAMQWMTEQNQNWNSEEIIEFSNYQQEKQKEYAAKFAAEQGGNIADDVEF
;
A
#
# COMPACT_ATOMS: atom_id res chain seq x y z
N MET A 1 3.10 15.20 6.00
CA MET A 1 3.10 13.81 6.52
C MET A 1 2.02 12.97 5.83
N PHE A 2 0.74 13.37 5.83
CA PHE A 2 -0.32 12.78 4.97
C PHE A 2 0.05 12.69 3.48
N LYS A 3 0.76 13.72 2.97
CA LYS A 3 1.32 13.81 1.61
C LYS A 3 2.28 12.67 1.22
N LYS A 4 2.91 12.00 2.18
CA LYS A 4 3.87 10.90 1.94
C LYS A 4 3.24 9.52 2.10
N LEU A 5 2.20 9.43 2.92
CA LEU A 5 1.51 8.17 3.24
C LEU A 5 0.65 7.68 2.06
N PHE A 6 -0.12 8.57 1.44
CA PHE A 6 -0.96 8.22 0.28
C PHE A 6 -0.17 7.92 -0.99
N GLY A 7 0.99 8.55 -1.20
CA GLY A 7 1.89 8.22 -2.31
C GLY A 7 2.52 6.83 -2.20
N SER A 8 2.62 6.27 -0.99
CA SER A 8 3.10 4.89 -0.77
C SER A 8 2.00 3.83 -0.85
N LEU A 9 0.73 4.23 -0.67
CA LEU A 9 -0.45 3.35 -0.73
C LEU A 9 -0.95 3.10 -2.16
N THR A 10 -0.61 3.96 -3.12
CA THR A 10 -0.95 3.78 -4.54
C THR A 10 0.08 2.94 -5.27
N GLY A 11 0.65 1.94 -4.61
CA GLY A 11 1.68 1.07 -5.15
C GLY A 11 1.34 0.60 -6.56
N ASP A 12 2.15 1.04 -7.52
CA ASP A 12 2.64 0.17 -8.57
C ASP A 12 3.18 -1.09 -7.88
N ASN A 13 2.41 -2.18 -7.90
CA ASN A 13 2.97 -3.53 -8.03
C ASN A 13 1.85 -4.53 -8.31
N LYS A 14 2.01 -5.18 -9.46
CA LYS A 14 1.12 -6.18 -10.04
C LYS A 14 1.06 -7.42 -9.13
N GLN A 15 -0.15 -7.84 -8.76
CA GLN A 15 -0.43 -9.20 -8.34
C GLN A 15 -1.35 -9.86 -9.36
N GLU A 16 -0.84 -10.89 -10.03
CA GLU A 16 -1.66 -11.85 -10.76
C GLU A 16 -2.13 -12.94 -9.79
N ASN A 17 -3.45 -13.08 -9.70
CA ASN A 17 -4.12 -14.18 -9.04
C ASN A 17 -4.06 -15.39 -9.97
N GLN A 18 -3.49 -16.52 -9.53
CA GLN A 18 -3.71 -17.80 -10.20
C GLN A 18 -4.33 -18.80 -9.23
N ASN A 19 -5.54 -19.23 -9.61
CA ASN A 19 -6.27 -20.36 -9.07
C ASN A 19 -5.43 -21.63 -9.14
N TYR A 20 -5.32 -22.35 -8.02
CA TYR A 20 -4.88 -23.74 -8.03
C TYR A 20 -6.10 -24.67 -8.06
N GLU A 21 -6.31 -25.33 -9.20
CA GLU A 21 -7.08 -26.56 -9.27
C GLU A 21 -6.31 -27.68 -8.54
N GLN A 22 -6.95 -28.30 -7.55
CA GLN A 22 -6.40 -29.48 -6.88
C GLN A 22 -6.49 -30.72 -7.78
N PRO A 23 -5.44 -31.55 -7.87
CA PRO A 23 -5.58 -32.97 -8.12
C PRO A 23 -5.63 -33.73 -6.79
N GLN A 24 -6.73 -34.46 -6.57
CA GLN A 24 -6.80 -35.52 -5.55
C GLN A 24 -5.78 -36.62 -5.87
N THR A 25 -4.97 -37.04 -4.89
CA THR A 25 -4.54 -38.45 -4.79
C THR A 25 -4.29 -38.88 -3.33
N SER A 26 -4.97 -39.98 -3.00
CA SER A 26 -4.67 -41.05 -2.01
C SER A 26 -4.17 -40.73 -0.60
N ASN A 27 -5.05 -41.06 0.36
CA ASN A 27 -4.71 -41.60 1.68
C ASN A 27 -3.59 -42.64 1.58
N ASP A 28 -2.55 -42.49 2.41
CA ASP A 28 -2.04 -43.62 3.19
C ASP A 28 -1.51 -43.12 4.54
N SER A 29 -1.91 -43.86 5.56
CA SER A 29 -1.69 -43.65 6.98
C SER A 29 -0.30 -44.12 7.40
N TYR A 30 0.48 -43.27 8.06
CA TYR A 30 1.52 -43.70 8.98
C TYR A 30 1.47 -42.81 10.24
N GLU A 31 0.93 -43.40 11.31
CA GLU A 31 1.17 -42.97 12.69
C GLU A 31 2.65 -43.20 12.98
N ASP A 32 3.40 -42.14 13.27
CA ASP A 32 4.66 -42.23 14.00
C ASP A 32 4.62 -41.19 15.13
N ASP A 33 4.48 -41.72 16.34
CA ASP A 33 4.68 -41.03 17.61
C ASP A 33 6.13 -40.53 17.68
N TYR A 34 6.32 -39.21 17.59
CA TYR A 34 7.52 -38.54 18.09
C TYR A 34 7.09 -37.55 19.17
N GLU A 35 7.33 -37.93 20.43
CA GLU A 35 7.39 -36.99 21.55
C GLU A 35 8.49 -35.95 21.26
N ASN A 36 8.11 -34.83 20.65
CA ASN A 36 8.99 -33.68 20.54
C ASN A 36 8.87 -32.89 21.85
N GLU A 37 9.94 -32.87 22.65
CA GLU A 37 10.13 -31.89 23.71
C GLU A 37 10.00 -30.49 23.08
N TYR A 38 8.85 -29.85 23.25
CA TYR A 38 8.64 -28.45 22.87
C TYR A 38 9.59 -27.58 23.70
N GLN A 39 10.75 -27.26 23.15
CA GLN A 39 11.51 -26.08 23.57
C GLN A 39 10.86 -24.87 22.89
N GLU A 40 10.19 -24.05 23.68
CA GLU A 40 9.72 -22.74 23.24
C GLU A 40 10.97 -21.91 22.87
N ALA A 41 11.23 -21.72 21.58
CA ALA A 41 12.36 -20.95 21.13
C ALA A 41 12.17 -19.49 21.56
N GLU A 42 13.12 -18.91 22.28
CA GLU A 42 13.12 -17.49 22.56
C GLU A 42 13.50 -16.72 21.30
N TYR A 43 12.73 -15.67 20.97
CA TYR A 43 12.92 -14.87 19.75
C TYR A 43 13.41 -13.46 20.09
N ASP A 44 14.22 -12.90 19.21
CA ASP A 44 14.54 -11.48 19.22
C ASP A 44 13.25 -10.65 19.02
N PRO A 45 12.93 -9.68 19.88
CA PRO A 45 11.64 -8.99 19.86
C PRO A 45 11.46 -8.03 18.68
N GLU A 46 12.54 -7.64 17.99
CA GLU A 46 12.50 -6.69 16.87
C GLU A 46 12.51 -7.44 15.52
N THR A 47 13.36 -8.45 15.40
CA THR A 47 13.61 -9.16 14.15
C THR A 47 12.96 -10.53 14.09
N LEU A 48 12.49 -11.07 15.23
CA LEU A 48 11.86 -12.38 15.36
C LEU A 48 12.71 -13.55 14.87
N HIS A 49 14.03 -13.38 14.76
CA HIS A 49 14.95 -14.51 14.66
C HIS A 49 15.01 -15.26 15.99
N GLY A 50 15.19 -16.58 15.93
CA GLY A 50 15.50 -17.37 17.11
C GLY A 50 16.82 -16.93 17.73
N THR A 51 16.84 -16.82 19.05
CA THR A 51 18.03 -16.39 19.80
C THR A 51 19.13 -17.44 19.89
N HIS A 52 18.88 -18.65 19.37
CA HIS A 52 19.81 -19.79 19.37
C HIS A 52 20.73 -19.85 18.15
N TYR A 53 20.64 -18.89 17.23
CA TYR A 53 21.54 -18.75 16.09
C TYR A 53 21.84 -17.28 15.81
N GLU A 54 22.97 -17.01 15.14
CA GLU A 54 23.28 -15.67 14.64
C GLU A 54 22.54 -15.41 13.32
N VAL A 55 22.05 -14.18 13.13
CA VAL A 55 21.31 -13.80 11.90
C VAL A 55 22.17 -13.98 10.64
N GLU A 56 23.48 -13.77 10.76
CA GLU A 56 24.44 -13.99 9.67
C GLU A 56 24.51 -15.47 9.27
N ASP A 57 24.50 -16.40 10.24
CA ASP A 57 24.51 -17.84 9.95
C ASP A 57 23.22 -18.27 9.25
N PHE A 58 22.08 -17.69 9.66
CA PHE A 58 20.80 -17.88 8.99
C PHE A 58 20.83 -17.39 7.53
N ASP A 59 21.29 -16.15 7.31
CA ASP A 59 21.36 -15.55 5.97
C ASP A 59 22.32 -16.34 5.05
N ASN A 60 23.44 -16.82 5.60
CA ASN A 60 24.41 -17.67 4.88
C ASN A 60 23.82 -19.03 4.49
N GLU A 61 23.05 -19.68 5.35
CA GLU A 61 22.42 -20.97 5.02
C GLU A 61 21.34 -20.81 3.95
N VAL A 62 20.56 -19.73 4.00
CA VAL A 62 19.59 -19.39 2.94
C VAL A 62 20.30 -19.21 1.60
N ALA A 63 21.38 -18.42 1.56
CA ALA A 63 22.17 -18.20 0.35
C ALA A 63 22.73 -19.52 -0.19
N ARG A 64 23.33 -20.34 0.68
CA ARG A 64 23.90 -21.64 0.29
C ARG A 64 22.86 -22.55 -0.39
N ARG A 65 21.63 -22.61 0.11
CA ARG A 65 20.56 -23.44 -0.49
C ARG A 65 20.01 -22.82 -1.78
N ALA A 66 19.75 -21.52 -1.77
CA ALA A 66 19.23 -20.81 -2.94
C ALA A 66 20.20 -20.83 -4.11
N GLU A 67 21.48 -20.53 -3.88
CA GLU A 67 22.52 -20.52 -4.92
C GLU A 67 22.77 -21.91 -5.50
N ALA A 68 22.71 -22.96 -4.68
CA ALA A 68 22.83 -24.33 -5.16
C ALA A 68 21.69 -24.70 -6.13
N TRP A 69 20.46 -24.27 -5.84
CA TRP A 69 19.32 -24.48 -6.72
C TRP A 69 19.39 -23.64 -7.99
N ILE A 70 19.75 -22.36 -7.87
CA ILE A 70 19.96 -21.46 -9.02
C ILE A 70 21.03 -22.01 -9.96
N GLN A 71 22.11 -22.56 -9.41
CA GLN A 71 23.16 -23.18 -10.22
C GLN A 71 22.67 -24.43 -10.94
N ASP A 72 21.87 -25.28 -10.30
CA ASP A 72 21.29 -26.48 -10.92
C ASP A 72 20.37 -26.11 -12.09
N GLU A 73 19.48 -25.13 -11.92
CA GLU A 73 18.62 -24.63 -13.00
C GLU A 73 19.44 -24.02 -14.15
N SER A 74 20.48 -23.24 -13.83
CA SER A 74 21.39 -22.68 -14.84
C SER A 74 22.13 -23.78 -15.60
N ASP A 75 22.56 -24.85 -14.93
CA ASP A 75 23.25 -25.98 -15.55
C ASP A 75 22.29 -26.81 -16.44
N ASN A 76 21.00 -26.80 -16.12
CA ASN A 76 19.92 -27.41 -16.90
C ASN A 76 19.46 -26.54 -18.09
N GLY A 77 20.04 -25.34 -18.25
CA GLY A 77 19.81 -24.44 -19.38
C GLY A 77 18.63 -23.49 -19.21
N GLU A 78 18.08 -23.37 -18.00
CA GLU A 78 17.07 -22.37 -17.67
C GLU A 78 17.72 -20.99 -17.51
N ASN A 79 16.98 -19.95 -17.92
CA ASN A 79 17.42 -18.56 -17.78
C ASN A 79 16.51 -17.86 -16.77
N LEU A 80 16.93 -17.91 -15.50
CA LEU A 80 16.20 -17.30 -14.39
C LEU A 80 16.31 -15.78 -14.45
N ASP A 81 15.17 -15.10 -14.40
CA ASP A 81 15.17 -13.64 -14.26
C ASP A 81 15.37 -13.20 -12.80
N GLU A 82 15.49 -11.89 -12.57
CA GLU A 82 15.70 -11.35 -11.23
C GLU A 82 14.58 -11.71 -10.25
N LYS A 83 13.34 -11.82 -10.74
CA LYS A 83 12.17 -12.15 -9.94
C LYS A 83 12.18 -13.63 -9.55
N ASP A 84 12.58 -14.51 -10.46
CA ASP A 84 12.76 -15.94 -10.17
C ASP A 84 13.80 -16.12 -9.06
N ILE A 85 14.96 -15.47 -9.20
CA ILE A 85 16.02 -15.44 -8.18
C ILE A 85 15.48 -14.98 -6.82
N GLN A 86 14.75 -13.86 -6.78
CA GLN A 86 14.16 -13.35 -5.53
C GLN A 86 13.17 -14.34 -4.89
N ASN A 87 12.33 -14.99 -5.70
CA ASN A 87 11.37 -15.99 -5.22
C ASN A 87 12.06 -17.22 -4.62
N ILE A 88 13.16 -17.67 -5.22
CA ILE A 88 13.96 -18.80 -4.73
C ILE A 88 14.55 -18.47 -3.35
N TYR A 89 15.16 -17.29 -3.21
CA TYR A 89 15.66 -16.81 -1.93
C TYR A 89 14.53 -16.68 -0.89
N PHE A 90 13.35 -16.21 -1.29
CA PHE A 90 12.19 -16.13 -0.41
C PHE A 90 11.75 -17.51 0.10
N ASN A 91 11.64 -18.50 -0.78
CA ASN A 91 11.21 -19.85 -0.42
C ASN A 91 12.22 -20.53 0.53
N TYR A 92 13.51 -20.50 0.20
CA TYR A 92 14.52 -21.11 1.06
C TYR A 92 14.64 -20.41 2.42
N ARG A 93 14.34 -19.11 2.49
CA ARG A 93 14.26 -18.40 3.78
C ARG A 93 13.15 -18.95 4.67
N ARG A 94 11.97 -19.25 4.11
CA ARG A 94 10.87 -19.88 4.85
C ARG A 94 11.26 -21.27 5.31
N ASP A 95 11.91 -22.05 4.45
CA ASP A 95 12.31 -23.41 4.78
C ASP A 95 13.34 -23.43 5.92
N VAL A 96 14.40 -22.63 5.83
CA VAL A 96 15.43 -22.52 6.87
C VAL A 96 14.83 -22.00 8.18
N TYR A 97 13.98 -20.97 8.12
CA TYR A 97 13.36 -20.41 9.33
C TYR A 97 12.46 -21.44 10.03
N LYS A 98 11.65 -22.18 9.26
CA LYS A 98 10.79 -23.24 9.78
C LYS A 98 11.61 -24.38 10.39
N GLU A 99 12.66 -24.81 9.70
CA GLU A 99 13.54 -25.90 10.15
C GLU A 99 14.26 -25.53 11.45
N TRP A 100 14.81 -24.32 11.53
CA TRP A 100 15.65 -23.90 12.66
C TRP A 100 14.83 -23.50 13.89
N ASN A 101 13.62 -22.99 13.71
CA ASN A 101 12.80 -22.49 14.81
C ASN A 101 11.62 -23.40 15.16
N ASN A 102 11.39 -24.47 14.39
CA ASN A 102 10.19 -25.30 14.49
C ASN A 102 8.90 -24.47 14.59
N CYS A 103 8.83 -23.40 13.79
CA CYS A 103 7.80 -22.37 13.94
C CYS A 103 6.46 -22.79 13.35
N ASP A 104 5.37 -22.26 13.91
CA ASP A 104 4.04 -22.38 13.33
C ASP A 104 3.81 -21.34 12.22
N SER A 105 2.60 -21.36 11.64
CA SER A 105 2.23 -20.42 10.58
C SER A 105 2.15 -18.97 11.04
N ASP A 106 1.75 -18.70 12.29
CA ASP A 106 1.62 -17.34 12.81
C ASP A 106 3.01 -16.72 13.04
N GLN A 107 3.92 -17.50 13.63
CA GLN A 107 5.31 -17.09 13.84
C GLN A 107 6.04 -16.84 12.51
N MET A 108 5.80 -17.68 11.49
CA MET A 108 6.33 -17.46 10.14
C MET A 108 5.83 -16.14 9.54
N ILE A 109 4.53 -15.87 9.61
CA ILE A 109 3.92 -14.63 9.08
C ILE A 109 4.50 -13.40 9.78
N ARG A 110 4.66 -13.47 11.11
CA ARG A 110 5.24 -12.38 11.90
C ARG A 110 6.70 -12.12 11.54
N PHE A 111 7.49 -13.18 11.41
CA PHE A 111 8.89 -13.09 10.94
C PHE A 111 8.98 -12.48 9.54
N GLU A 112 8.14 -12.92 8.61
CA GLU A 112 8.08 -12.39 7.24
C GLU A 112 7.77 -10.89 7.25
N HIS A 113 6.81 -10.43 8.06
CA HIS A 113 6.49 -9.00 8.17
C HIS A 113 7.62 -8.17 8.81
N ALA A 114 8.22 -8.68 9.90
CA ALA A 114 9.28 -7.97 10.61
C ALA A 114 10.52 -7.76 9.71
N ASN A 115 10.75 -8.68 8.76
CA ASN A 115 11.95 -8.67 7.93
C ASN A 115 11.68 -8.41 6.45
N SER A 116 10.44 -8.09 6.05
CA SER A 116 10.09 -7.94 4.65
C SER A 116 10.90 -6.82 3.99
N LEU A 117 11.08 -5.67 4.66
CA LEU A 117 11.88 -4.58 4.12
C LEU A 117 13.34 -5.00 3.92
N LYS A 118 13.91 -5.78 4.86
CA LYS A 118 15.28 -6.30 4.76
C LYS A 118 15.44 -7.25 3.56
N TYR A 119 14.47 -8.12 3.34
CA TYR A 119 14.63 -9.26 2.44
C TYR A 119 13.98 -9.11 1.07
N THR A 120 12.94 -8.30 0.95
CA THR A 120 12.22 -8.07 -0.32
C THR A 120 12.31 -6.62 -0.77
N GLY A 121 12.88 -5.72 0.06
CA GLY A 121 12.89 -4.29 -0.19
C GLY A 121 11.52 -3.63 -0.05
N ILE A 122 10.49 -4.39 0.33
CA ILE A 122 9.11 -3.93 0.46
C ILE A 122 8.63 -4.19 1.89
N GLN A 123 8.15 -3.15 2.59
CA GLN A 123 7.48 -3.33 3.87
C GLN A 123 6.09 -3.94 3.64
N THR A 124 5.93 -5.24 3.90
CA THR A 124 4.64 -5.91 3.91
C THR A 124 4.04 -5.75 5.30
N SER A 125 2.98 -4.98 5.41
CA SER A 125 2.16 -4.91 6.62
C SER A 125 1.03 -5.94 6.49
N GLY A 126 1.01 -6.97 7.33
CA GLY A 126 -0.13 -7.88 7.39
C GLY A 126 -1.38 -7.25 8.02
N PHE A 127 -2.38 -8.09 8.27
CA PHE A 127 -3.53 -7.70 9.09
C PHE A 127 -3.09 -7.48 10.54
N VAL A 128 -3.16 -6.23 11.00
CA VAL A 128 -3.01 -5.88 12.40
C VAL A 128 -4.37 -6.02 13.08
N LYS A 129 -4.41 -6.73 14.21
CA LYS A 129 -5.58 -6.77 15.09
C LYS A 129 -5.60 -5.52 15.96
N VAL A 130 -6.79 -5.02 16.25
CA VAL A 130 -6.95 -3.91 17.21
C VAL A 130 -6.46 -4.36 18.58
N ASP A 131 -5.51 -3.64 19.14
CA ASP A 131 -5.15 -3.71 20.56
C ASP A 131 -5.80 -2.53 21.29
N GLU A 132 -6.80 -2.84 22.12
CA GLU A 132 -7.53 -1.83 22.90
C GLU A 132 -6.66 -1.06 23.90
N ASN A 133 -5.45 -1.55 24.20
CA ASN A 133 -4.51 -0.90 25.10
C ASN A 133 -3.48 -0.02 24.38
N ASN A 134 -3.51 0.05 23.05
CA ASN A 134 -2.58 0.90 22.30
C ASN A 134 -2.95 2.38 22.50
N PRO A 135 -2.08 3.21 23.13
CA PRO A 135 -2.37 4.61 23.40
C PRO A 135 -2.58 5.44 22.12
N PHE A 136 -2.01 5.02 20.99
CA PHE A 136 -2.24 5.68 19.71
C PHE A 136 -3.64 5.43 19.13
N LEU A 137 -4.40 4.46 19.66
CA LEU A 137 -5.76 4.15 19.22
C LEU A 137 -6.86 4.79 20.10
N GLU A 138 -6.49 5.55 21.13
CA GLU A 138 -7.48 6.23 22.00
C GLU A 138 -8.40 7.17 21.20
N PRO A 139 -9.74 7.10 21.33
CA PRO A 139 -10.63 7.95 20.57
C PRO A 139 -10.39 9.45 20.78
N VAL A 140 -10.48 10.23 19.70
CA VAL A 140 -10.35 11.69 19.71
C VAL A 140 -11.75 12.27 19.56
N HIS A 141 -12.23 13.07 20.53
CA HIS A 141 -13.63 13.53 20.57
C HIS A 141 -14.67 12.40 20.52
N GLY A 142 -14.32 11.21 21.02
CA GLY A 142 -15.17 10.02 20.91
C GLY A 142 -15.19 9.38 19.52
N VAL A 143 -14.35 9.84 18.59
CA VAL A 143 -14.16 9.26 17.25
C VAL A 143 -12.95 8.34 17.29
N ASP A 144 -13.20 7.04 17.11
CA ASP A 144 -12.15 6.03 16.96
C ASP A 144 -11.55 6.04 15.54
N LEU A 145 -10.45 5.30 15.34
CA LEU A 145 -9.77 5.25 14.05
C LEU A 145 -10.69 4.75 12.94
N ARG A 146 -11.55 3.77 13.22
CA ARG A 146 -12.47 3.19 12.23
C ARG A 146 -13.51 4.20 11.75
N THR A 147 -14.10 4.95 12.68
CA THR A 147 -15.04 6.03 12.37
C THR A 147 -14.33 7.16 11.65
N TYR A 148 -13.12 7.55 12.07
CA TYR A 148 -12.31 8.53 11.34
C TYR A 148 -12.05 8.09 9.90
N THR A 149 -11.67 6.82 9.66
CA THR A 149 -11.52 6.28 8.31
C THR A 149 -12.82 6.36 7.51
N ALA A 150 -14.00 6.10 8.11
CA ALA A 150 -15.29 6.24 7.44
C ALA A 150 -15.57 7.69 6.98
N LEU A 151 -15.17 8.69 7.78
CA LEU A 151 -15.27 10.12 7.41
C LEU A 151 -14.35 10.43 6.21
N CYS A 152 -13.09 9.99 6.28
CA CYS A 152 -12.12 10.14 5.20
C CYS A 152 -12.61 9.48 3.91
N LEU A 153 -13.20 8.28 3.99
CA LEU A 153 -13.78 7.58 2.84
C LEU A 153 -14.87 8.43 2.18
N LYS A 154 -15.80 9.03 2.93
CA LYS A 154 -16.83 9.90 2.34
C LYS A 154 -16.27 11.14 1.67
N ILE A 155 -15.30 11.78 2.29
CA ILE A 155 -14.67 12.98 1.72
C ILE A 155 -13.86 12.61 0.48
N SER A 156 -13.14 11.48 0.50
CA SER A 156 -12.44 10.95 -0.68
C SER A 156 -13.39 10.55 -1.81
N ALA A 157 -14.64 10.20 -1.49
CA ALA A 157 -15.71 9.95 -2.44
C ALA A 157 -16.37 11.24 -2.95
N GLY A 158 -15.84 12.41 -2.57
CA GLY A 158 -16.27 13.72 -3.07
C GLY A 158 -17.40 14.38 -2.28
N VAL A 159 -17.77 13.84 -1.11
CA VAL A 159 -18.73 14.51 -0.22
C VAL A 159 -18.04 15.69 0.45
N ASP A 160 -18.70 16.86 0.46
CA ASP A 160 -18.16 18.04 1.14
C ASP A 160 -17.99 17.77 2.65
N TYR A 161 -16.84 18.17 3.20
CA TYR A 161 -16.52 17.85 4.59
C TYR A 161 -17.47 18.53 5.59
N LEU A 162 -18.10 19.67 5.24
CA LEU A 162 -19.10 20.31 6.10
C LEU A 162 -20.39 19.49 6.13
N GLU A 163 -20.76 18.84 5.01
CA GLU A 163 -21.89 17.91 4.98
C GLU A 163 -21.62 16.66 5.82
N VAL A 164 -20.39 16.14 5.76
CA VAL A 164 -19.93 15.05 6.63
C VAL A 164 -19.98 15.47 8.10
N CYS A 165 -19.45 16.65 8.45
CA CYS A 165 -19.53 17.19 9.82
C CYS A 165 -20.98 17.33 10.28
N LYS A 166 -21.84 17.91 9.44
CA LYS A 166 -23.26 18.09 9.73
C LYS A 166 -23.98 16.75 9.98
N ALA A 167 -23.71 15.72 9.19
CA ALA A 167 -24.31 14.40 9.37
C ALA A 167 -23.83 13.73 10.67
N MET A 168 -22.59 13.96 11.07
CA MET A 168 -22.03 13.47 12.33
C MET A 168 -22.45 14.30 13.55
N GLY A 169 -23.03 15.49 13.34
CA GLY A 169 -23.31 16.44 14.42
C GLY A 169 -22.05 17.12 14.97
N PHE A 170 -20.99 17.22 14.16
CA PHE A 170 -19.72 17.85 14.53
C PHE A 170 -19.70 19.32 14.16
N GLU A 171 -19.06 20.12 15.01
CA GLU A 171 -18.57 21.44 14.61
C GLU A 171 -17.33 21.27 13.69
N PRO A 172 -17.12 22.13 12.67
CA PRO A 172 -15.99 22.01 11.75
C PRO A 172 -14.62 21.93 12.43
N VAL A 173 -14.45 22.58 13.58
CA VAL A 173 -13.22 22.53 14.37
C VAL A 173 -12.88 21.11 14.85
N ILE A 174 -13.89 20.27 15.12
CA ILE A 174 -13.66 18.87 15.50
C ILE A 174 -13.00 18.12 14.34
N TRP A 175 -13.44 18.36 13.10
CA TRP A 175 -12.83 17.76 11.91
C TRP A 175 -11.38 18.20 11.71
N GLU A 176 -11.09 19.49 11.90
CA GLU A 176 -9.73 20.02 11.82
C GLU A 176 -8.79 19.38 12.86
N GLU A 177 -9.28 19.18 14.09
CA GLU A 177 -8.53 18.52 15.15
C GLU A 177 -8.31 17.02 14.85
N LEU A 178 -9.33 16.32 14.36
CA LEU A 178 -9.20 14.91 13.92
C LEU A 178 -8.13 14.77 12.81
N ASN A 179 -8.15 15.68 11.83
CA ASN A 179 -7.17 15.77 10.74
C ASN A 179 -5.80 16.31 11.14
N THR A 180 -5.61 16.61 12.42
CA THR A 180 -4.30 16.93 12.98
C THR A 180 -3.79 15.73 13.79
N ILE A 181 -4.62 15.21 14.69
CA ILE A 181 -4.22 14.21 15.68
C ILE A 181 -3.98 12.83 15.06
N TRP A 182 -4.89 12.32 14.21
CA TRP A 182 -4.70 11.02 13.58
C TRP A 182 -3.44 10.95 12.68
N PRO A 183 -3.20 11.92 11.78
CA PRO A 183 -1.91 12.06 11.09
C PRO A 183 -0.69 12.06 11.99
N GLN A 184 -0.75 12.82 13.09
CA GLN A 184 0.35 12.92 14.02
C GLN A 184 0.64 11.56 14.63
N ARG A 185 -0.39 10.85 15.08
CA ARG A 185 -0.27 9.49 15.63
C ARG A 185 0.24 8.48 14.60
N MET A 186 -0.22 8.55 13.35
CA MET A 186 0.34 7.72 12.27
C MET A 186 1.83 7.99 12.03
N GLY A 187 2.27 9.23 12.22
CA GLY A 187 3.68 9.63 12.07
C GLY A 187 4.56 9.30 13.28
N GLU A 188 3.97 9.29 14.49
CA GLU A 188 4.65 9.00 15.75
C GLU A 188 4.65 7.50 16.11
N ASP A 189 3.70 6.73 15.59
CA ASP A 189 3.61 5.28 15.79
C ASP A 189 4.68 4.53 14.99
N THR A 190 5.79 4.22 15.65
CA THR A 190 6.90 3.47 15.04
C THR A 190 6.59 2.00 14.77
N SER A 191 5.50 1.47 15.35
CA SER A 191 5.02 0.11 15.04
C SER A 191 4.20 0.05 13.75
N PHE A 192 3.87 1.22 13.18
CA PHE A 192 2.98 1.38 12.02
C PHE A 192 1.55 0.85 12.21
N THR A 193 1.18 0.39 13.40
CA THR A 193 -0.14 -0.14 13.75
C THR A 193 -1.29 0.77 13.32
N VAL A 194 -1.22 2.08 13.63
CA VAL A 194 -2.28 3.05 13.28
C VAL A 194 -2.42 3.17 11.76
N THR A 195 -1.29 3.24 11.05
CA THR A 195 -1.26 3.34 9.59
C THR A 195 -1.83 2.08 8.94
N THR A 196 -1.43 0.90 9.42
CA THR A 196 -1.90 -0.38 8.88
C THR A 196 -3.40 -0.58 9.14
N LEU A 197 -3.88 -0.28 10.36
CA LEU A 197 -5.31 -0.34 10.68
C LEU A 197 -6.12 0.65 9.85
N PHE A 198 -5.63 1.88 9.65
CA PHE A 198 -6.27 2.86 8.78
C PHE A 198 -6.40 2.32 7.34
N GLY A 199 -5.33 1.74 6.79
CA GLY A 199 -5.34 1.11 5.48
C GLY A 199 -6.31 -0.07 5.37
N GLN A 200 -6.37 -0.93 6.39
CA GLN A 200 -7.33 -2.04 6.48
C GLN A 200 -8.77 -1.54 6.45
N TYR A 201 -9.11 -0.55 7.28
CA TYR A 201 -10.45 0.03 7.31
C TYR A 201 -10.81 0.73 6.00
N TYR A 202 -9.83 1.35 5.34
CA TYR A 202 -10.03 1.95 4.04
C TYR A 202 -10.37 0.88 3.00
N ALA A 203 -9.62 -0.23 2.98
CA ALA A 203 -9.86 -1.37 2.08
C ALA A 203 -11.20 -2.08 2.36
N GLU A 204 -11.62 -2.16 3.62
CA GLU A 204 -12.94 -2.66 4.01
C GLU A 204 -14.11 -1.75 3.60
N ASN A 205 -13.82 -0.54 3.10
CA ASN A 205 -14.80 0.50 2.78
C ASN A 205 -15.77 0.75 3.95
N VAL A 206 -15.20 0.94 5.14
CA VAL A 206 -15.98 1.11 6.38
C VAL A 206 -16.91 2.32 6.29
N THR A 207 -18.08 2.18 6.91
CA THR A 207 -19.07 3.26 7.03
C THR A 207 -19.67 3.26 8.43
N VAL A 208 -20.33 4.36 8.79
CA VAL A 208 -21.16 4.47 9.99
C VAL A 208 -22.58 4.90 9.60
N PRO A 209 -23.61 4.58 10.41
CA PRO A 209 -25.02 4.82 10.05
C PRO A 209 -25.33 6.26 9.61
N GLN A 210 -24.67 7.23 10.24
CA GLN A 210 -24.82 8.66 9.94
C GLN A 210 -24.40 9.03 8.51
N LEU A 211 -23.47 8.27 7.93
CA LEU A 211 -22.87 8.55 6.64
C LEU A 211 -23.45 7.71 5.50
N GLU A 212 -24.22 6.66 5.79
CA GLU A 212 -24.70 5.69 4.77
C GLU A 212 -25.40 6.37 3.58
N ASN A 213 -26.20 7.40 3.86
CA ASN A 213 -27.02 8.08 2.86
C ASN A 213 -26.34 9.30 2.21
N LEU A 214 -25.15 9.71 2.71
CA LEU A 214 -24.38 10.78 2.10
C LEU A 214 -23.74 10.29 0.79
N LYS A 215 -24.01 11.02 -0.28
CA LYS A 215 -23.46 10.79 -1.62
C LYS A 215 -22.91 12.11 -2.14
N ALA A 216 -21.79 12.04 -2.84
CA ALA A 216 -21.26 13.21 -3.51
C ALA A 216 -22.22 13.67 -4.60
N GLU A 217 -22.42 14.98 -4.71
CA GLU A 217 -23.04 15.58 -5.86
C GLU A 217 -22.00 15.65 -6.99
N ILE A 218 -22.20 14.87 -8.04
CA ILE A 218 -21.34 14.92 -9.23
C ILE A 218 -21.99 15.87 -10.22
N SER A 219 -21.26 16.92 -10.62
CA SER A 219 -21.72 17.84 -11.65
C SER A 219 -21.77 17.14 -13.02
N ALA A 220 -22.55 17.66 -13.97
CA ALA A 220 -22.61 17.09 -15.32
C ALA A 220 -21.23 17.08 -16.01
N GLU A 221 -20.41 18.10 -15.74
CA GLU A 221 -19.03 18.19 -16.21
C GLU A 221 -18.12 17.17 -15.51
N GLY A 222 -18.23 17.04 -14.19
CA GLY A 222 -17.51 16.03 -13.41
C GLY A 222 -17.82 14.61 -13.89
N GLN A 223 -19.08 14.33 -14.20
CA GLN A 223 -19.49 13.05 -14.78
C GLN A 223 -18.89 12.84 -16.17
N ALA A 224 -18.88 13.87 -17.03
CA ALA A 224 -18.28 13.77 -18.36
C ALA A 224 -16.76 13.53 -18.29
N ASN A 225 -16.06 14.18 -17.35
CA ASN A 225 -14.64 13.96 -17.10
C ASN A 225 -14.37 12.57 -16.53
N LEU A 226 -15.22 12.08 -15.64
CA LEU A 226 -15.17 10.72 -15.10
C LEU A 226 -15.43 9.66 -16.18
N ASP A 227 -16.32 9.92 -17.13
CA ASP A 227 -16.55 9.01 -18.25
C ASP A 227 -15.33 9.03 -19.18
N ARG A 228 -14.76 10.21 -19.43
CA ARG A 228 -13.57 10.37 -20.26
C ARG A 228 -12.37 9.64 -19.68
N ILE A 229 -12.07 9.78 -18.38
CA ILE A 229 -10.88 9.16 -17.76
C ILE A 229 -10.95 7.62 -17.79
N LYS A 230 -12.14 7.03 -17.90
CA LYS A 230 -12.36 5.58 -18.05
C LYS A 230 -12.10 5.05 -19.46
N THR A 231 -12.11 5.91 -20.47
CA THR A 231 -12.06 5.51 -21.90
C THR A 231 -10.89 6.11 -22.67
N ASP A 232 -10.28 7.18 -22.14
CA ASP A 232 -9.17 7.91 -22.75
C ASP A 232 -7.93 7.75 -21.87
N ARG A 233 -7.06 6.80 -22.24
CA ARG A 233 -5.85 6.48 -21.48
C ARG A 233 -4.89 7.67 -21.36
N TYR A 234 -4.77 8.50 -22.40
CA TYR A 234 -3.94 9.71 -22.32
C TYR A 234 -4.51 10.71 -21.33
N PHE A 235 -5.84 10.89 -21.29
CA PHE A 235 -6.45 11.78 -20.30
C PHE A 235 -6.24 11.27 -18.87
N TYR A 236 -6.32 9.95 -18.65
CA TYR A 236 -5.93 9.35 -17.37
C TYR A 236 -4.48 9.66 -16.98
N GLU A 237 -3.53 9.42 -17.90
CA GLU A 237 -2.11 9.65 -17.62
C GLU A 237 -1.77 11.13 -17.43
N GLU A 238 -2.47 12.03 -18.14
CA GLU A 238 -2.36 13.47 -17.93
C GLU A 238 -2.74 13.83 -16.48
N LEU A 239 -3.90 13.37 -16.01
CA LEU A 239 -4.34 13.66 -14.65
C LEU A 239 -3.47 12.96 -13.60
N ALA A 240 -2.97 11.75 -13.88
CA ALA A 240 -2.02 11.06 -13.00
C ALA A 240 -0.71 11.85 -12.86
N GLY A 241 -0.15 12.35 -13.97
CA GLY A 241 1.02 13.23 -13.97
C GLY A 241 0.76 14.57 -13.25
N ALA A 242 -0.40 15.19 -13.49
CA ALA A 242 -0.81 16.41 -12.80
C ALA A 242 -0.92 16.22 -11.29
N ARG A 243 -1.52 15.10 -10.84
CA ARG A 243 -1.64 14.75 -9.43
C ARG A 243 -0.28 14.61 -8.76
N GLN A 244 0.65 13.93 -9.43
CA GLN A 244 2.00 13.72 -8.93
C GLN A 244 2.75 15.06 -8.79
N ALA A 245 2.67 15.90 -9.82
CA ALA A 245 3.26 17.24 -9.79
C ALA A 245 2.67 18.12 -8.66
N ALA A 246 1.35 18.05 -8.43
CA ALA A 246 0.71 18.81 -7.35
C ALA A 246 1.32 18.47 -5.98
N TYR A 247 1.53 17.17 -5.71
CA TYR A 247 2.13 16.72 -4.45
C TYR A 247 3.56 17.25 -4.23
N GLU A 248 4.36 17.34 -5.28
CA GLU A 248 5.73 17.88 -5.23
C GLU A 248 5.77 19.36 -4.80
N TYR A 249 4.73 20.13 -5.17
CA TYR A 249 4.57 21.53 -4.80
C TYR A 249 3.74 21.75 -3.54
N GLY A 250 3.47 20.67 -2.79
CA GLY A 250 2.69 20.72 -1.57
C GLY A 250 1.21 21.06 -1.78
N ILE A 251 0.69 20.89 -2.99
CA ILE A 251 -0.73 20.96 -3.30
C ILE A 251 -1.33 19.56 -3.06
N ASP A 252 -2.55 19.50 -2.55
CA ASP A 252 -3.27 18.22 -2.51
C ASP A 252 -3.76 17.89 -3.92
N GLY A 253 -3.05 16.97 -4.59
CA GLY A 253 -3.37 16.60 -5.98
C GLY A 253 -4.74 15.96 -6.14
N ALA A 254 -5.23 15.22 -5.14
CA ALA A 254 -6.56 14.64 -5.19
C ALA A 254 -7.63 15.74 -5.10
N GLN A 255 -7.46 16.67 -4.17
CA GLN A 255 -8.33 17.84 -4.05
C GLN A 255 -8.27 18.72 -5.32
N TRP A 256 -7.08 18.93 -5.88
CA TRP A 256 -6.92 19.70 -7.11
C TRP A 256 -7.67 19.07 -8.29
N ILE A 257 -7.60 17.74 -8.47
CA ILE A 257 -8.38 17.04 -9.50
C ILE A 257 -9.88 17.18 -9.25
N LEU A 258 -10.34 17.06 -8.00
CA LEU A 258 -11.75 17.24 -7.65
C LEU A 258 -12.22 18.66 -8.01
N GLU A 259 -11.45 19.69 -7.68
CA GLU A 259 -11.79 21.09 -7.92
C GLU A 259 -11.78 21.46 -9.41
N ASN A 260 -10.83 20.92 -10.18
CA ASN A 260 -10.64 21.31 -11.59
C ASN A 260 -11.38 20.39 -12.58
N TYR A 261 -11.65 19.14 -12.20
CA TYR A 261 -12.24 18.13 -13.08
C TYR A 261 -13.50 17.48 -12.51
N GLY A 262 -13.86 17.71 -11.25
CA GLY A 262 -15.03 17.10 -10.62
C GLY A 262 -14.89 15.60 -10.38
N ILE A 263 -13.67 15.07 -10.45
CA ILE A 263 -13.36 13.65 -10.21
C ILE A 263 -12.82 13.51 -8.80
N ASN A 264 -13.53 12.79 -7.94
CA ASN A 264 -13.07 12.52 -6.58
C ASN A 264 -12.00 11.43 -6.55
N LEU A 265 -11.31 11.31 -5.42
CA LEU A 265 -10.22 10.34 -5.25
C LEU A 265 -10.69 8.90 -5.41
N ALA A 266 -11.84 8.53 -4.84
CA ALA A 266 -12.34 7.16 -4.92
C ALA A 266 -12.61 6.72 -6.37
N ASP A 267 -13.25 7.58 -7.16
CA ASP A 267 -13.49 7.36 -8.58
C ASP A 267 -12.18 7.30 -9.36
N PHE A 268 -11.23 8.21 -9.09
CA PHE A 268 -9.91 8.19 -9.72
C PHE A 268 -9.16 6.88 -9.46
N GLN A 269 -9.17 6.38 -8.21
CA GLN A 269 -8.54 5.12 -7.84
C GLN A 269 -9.24 3.92 -8.50
N SER A 270 -10.57 3.94 -8.61
CA SER A 270 -11.31 2.91 -9.34
C SER A 270 -10.88 2.84 -10.81
N VAL A 271 -10.65 3.99 -11.45
CA VAL A 271 -10.16 4.03 -12.84
C VAL A 271 -8.70 3.60 -12.94
N ALA A 272 -7.85 3.97 -11.98
CA ALA A 272 -6.46 3.48 -11.92
C ALA A 272 -6.40 1.95 -11.88
N MET A 273 -7.23 1.31 -11.05
CA MET A 273 -7.34 -0.15 -10.99
C MET A 273 -7.88 -0.76 -12.29
N GLN A 274 -8.85 -0.12 -12.95
CA GLN A 274 -9.36 -0.56 -14.25
C GLN A 274 -8.22 -0.62 -15.27
N TRP A 275 -7.45 0.46 -15.41
CA TRP A 275 -6.36 0.49 -16.38
C TRP A 275 -5.20 -0.44 -16.01
N MET A 276 -4.87 -0.57 -14.73
CA MET A 276 -3.87 -1.55 -14.28
C MET A 276 -4.29 -2.97 -14.66
N THR A 277 -5.58 -3.30 -14.47
CA THR A 277 -6.14 -4.60 -14.86
C THR A 277 -6.07 -4.81 -16.37
N GLU A 278 -6.46 -3.80 -17.17
CA GLU A 278 -6.40 -3.86 -18.62
C GLU A 278 -4.97 -4.02 -19.14
N GLN A 279 -4.02 -3.27 -18.59
CA GLN A 279 -2.59 -3.37 -18.91
C GLN A 279 -2.01 -4.74 -18.55
N ASN A 280 -2.44 -5.34 -17.43
CA ASN A 280 -1.99 -6.68 -17.04
C ASN A 280 -2.57 -7.76 -17.95
N GLN A 281 -3.85 -7.65 -18.31
CA GLN A 281 -4.52 -8.58 -19.22
C GLN A 281 -4.00 -8.48 -20.66
N ASN A 282 -3.66 -7.26 -21.10
CA ASN A 282 -3.17 -6.96 -22.43
C ASN A 282 -1.73 -6.42 -22.37
N TRP A 283 -0.84 -7.19 -21.77
CA TRP A 283 0.54 -6.75 -21.56
C TRP A 283 1.23 -6.39 -22.89
N ASN A 284 1.74 -5.16 -22.98
CA ASN A 284 2.53 -4.67 -24.09
C ASN A 284 3.58 -3.68 -23.58
N SER A 285 4.87 -4.03 -23.71
CA SER A 285 5.96 -3.17 -23.23
C SER A 285 6.06 -1.82 -23.94
N GLU A 286 5.73 -1.74 -25.23
CA GLU A 286 5.82 -0.49 -25.99
C GLU A 286 4.77 0.51 -25.51
N GLU A 287 3.53 0.06 -25.33
CA GLU A 287 2.43 0.88 -24.79
C GLU A 287 2.69 1.29 -23.33
N ILE A 288 3.23 0.38 -22.50
CA ILE A 288 3.62 0.68 -21.11
C ILE A 288 4.67 1.80 -21.08
N ILE A 289 5.71 1.69 -21.91
CA ILE A 289 6.76 2.72 -22.01
C ILE A 289 6.18 4.04 -22.52
N GLU A 290 5.31 3.99 -23.54
CA GLU A 290 4.66 5.17 -24.10
C GLU A 290 3.85 5.92 -23.04
N PHE A 291 2.96 5.24 -22.33
CA PHE A 291 2.12 5.87 -21.31
C PHE A 291 2.92 6.35 -20.10
N SER A 292 3.93 5.61 -19.66
CA SER A 292 4.87 6.07 -18.63
C SER A 292 5.61 7.35 -19.06
N ASN A 293 6.09 7.41 -20.31
CA ASN A 293 6.76 8.60 -20.83
C ASN A 293 5.82 9.79 -20.92
N TYR A 294 4.58 9.58 -21.38
CA TYR A 294 3.57 10.61 -21.47
C TYR A 294 3.18 11.15 -20.09
N GLN A 295 2.99 10.27 -19.10
CA GLN A 295 2.71 10.65 -17.72
C GLN A 295 3.84 11.52 -17.15
N GLN A 296 5.10 11.14 -17.38
CA GLN A 296 6.27 11.93 -16.95
C GLN A 296 6.37 13.29 -17.67
N GLU A 297 6.01 13.35 -18.95
CA GLU A 297 5.94 14.60 -19.70
C GLU A 297 4.89 15.53 -19.08
N LYS A 298 3.69 15.01 -18.80
CA LYS A 298 2.60 15.76 -18.18
C LYS A 298 2.93 16.18 -16.75
N GLN A 299 3.58 15.34 -15.96
CA GLN A 299 4.10 15.72 -14.65
C GLN A 299 5.02 16.94 -14.75
N LYS A 300 5.97 16.96 -15.69
CA LYS A 300 6.86 18.12 -15.90
C LYS A 300 6.08 19.37 -16.34
N GLU A 301 5.10 19.21 -17.23
CA GLU A 301 4.25 20.32 -17.68
C GLU A 301 3.46 20.94 -16.51
N TYR A 302 2.82 20.13 -15.68
CA TYR A 302 2.06 20.59 -14.52
C TYR A 302 2.96 21.11 -13.40
N ALA A 303 4.14 20.53 -13.19
CA ALA A 303 5.14 21.05 -12.25
C ALA A 303 5.54 22.48 -12.63
N ALA A 304 5.76 22.76 -13.93
CA ALA A 304 6.05 24.11 -14.41
C ALA A 304 4.86 25.07 -14.20
N LYS A 305 3.62 24.61 -14.41
CA LYS A 305 2.40 25.40 -14.12
C LYS A 305 2.32 25.76 -12.64
N PHE A 306 2.43 24.79 -11.75
CA PHE A 306 2.37 25.02 -10.30
C PHE A 306 3.52 25.89 -9.79
N ALA A 307 4.72 25.74 -10.34
CA ALA A 307 5.85 26.62 -10.04
C ALA A 307 5.57 28.09 -10.41
N ALA A 308 4.96 28.32 -11.57
CA ALA A 308 4.59 29.66 -12.03
C ALA A 308 3.49 30.27 -11.14
N GLU A 309 2.49 29.48 -10.76
CA GLU A 309 1.37 29.90 -9.88
C GLU A 309 1.83 30.22 -8.45
N GLN A 310 2.85 29.52 -7.95
CA GLN A 310 3.48 29.81 -6.65
C GLN A 310 4.51 30.97 -6.71
N GLY A 311 4.59 31.67 -7.85
CA GLY A 311 5.33 32.92 -7.99
C GLY A 311 6.72 32.82 -8.59
N GLY A 312 7.05 31.75 -9.34
CA GLY A 312 8.16 31.64 -10.29
C GLY A 312 9.51 32.25 -9.88
N ASN A 313 10.49 31.42 -9.50
CA ASN A 313 11.91 31.76 -9.35
C ASN A 313 12.25 33.13 -8.72
N ILE A 314 12.33 33.19 -7.39
CA ILE A 314 13.16 34.19 -6.69
C ILE A 314 14.67 33.92 -6.94
N ALA A 315 15.01 32.82 -7.62
CA ALA A 315 16.38 32.39 -7.87
C ALA A 315 17.04 33.01 -9.12
N ASP A 316 16.31 33.69 -10.00
CA ASP A 316 16.90 34.32 -11.20
C ASP A 316 17.38 35.77 -10.95
N ASP A 317 17.18 36.33 -9.74
CA ASP A 317 17.55 37.71 -9.38
C ASP A 317 18.85 37.82 -8.55
N VAL A 318 19.68 36.77 -8.47
CA VAL A 318 20.99 36.85 -7.80
C VAL A 318 22.12 36.59 -8.81
N GLU A 319 22.63 37.67 -9.40
CA GLU A 319 23.98 37.67 -9.99
C GLU A 319 25.01 37.54 -8.86
N PHE A 320 25.86 36.50 -8.93
CA PHE A 320 27.07 36.36 -8.11
C PHE A 320 28.31 36.79 -8.88
#